data_AF-A0A1G5IML7-F1
#
_entry.id   AF-A0A1G5IML7-F1
#
_cell.length_a   1.000
_cell.length_b   1.000
_cell.length_c   1.000
_cell.angle_alpha   90.00
_cell.angle_beta   90.00
_cell.angle_gamma   90.00
#
_symmetry.space_group_name_H-M   'P 1'
#
loop_
_entity.id
_entity.type
_entity.pdbx_description
1 polymer ?
#
loop_
_entity_poly.entity_id
_entity_poly.type
_entity_poly.pdbx_seq_one_letter_code
_entity_poly.pdbx_strand_id
1 'polypeptide(L)' 'DSVENIFDRLVFSDENDVIYKDDEYKNEHKDYYMEEIIEDQKWYGSIYAGFCRAFDMNGDSPEESASRIISEFNLTAKR' A
#
# COMPACT_ATOMS: atom_id res chain seq x y z
N ASP A 1 -3.73 3.77 -2.81
CA ASP A 1 -3.85 2.40 -3.34
C ASP A 1 -5.16 1.79 -2.88
N SER A 2 -5.69 0.83 -3.62
CA SER A 2 -6.93 0.14 -3.25
C SER A 2 -6.72 -0.80 -2.06
N VAL A 3 -7.81 -1.13 -1.38
CA VAL A 3 -7.80 -2.08 -0.26
C VAL A 3 -7.35 -3.46 -0.74
N GLU A 4 -7.80 -3.86 -1.93
CA GLU A 4 -7.49 -5.13 -2.57
C GLU A 4 -6.00 -5.24 -2.91
N ASN A 5 -5.39 -4.18 -3.48
CA ASN A 5 -3.97 -4.17 -3.79
C ASN A 5 -3.10 -4.21 -2.53
N ILE A 6 -3.57 -3.62 -1.43
CA ILE A 6 -2.88 -3.70 -0.13
C ILE A 6 -3.01 -5.12 0.45
N PHE A 7 -4.22 -5.69 0.41
CA PHE A 7 -4.47 -7.06 0.84
C PHE A 7 -3.58 -8.04 0.08
N ASP A 8 -3.49 -7.92 -1.24
CA ASP A 8 -2.67 -8.78 -2.09
C ASP A 8 -1.18 -8.72 -1.72
N ARG A 9 -0.71 -7.56 -1.22
CA ARG A 9 0.67 -7.33 -0.79
C ARG A 9 0.97 -7.67 0.68
N LEU A 10 -0.01 -8.18 1.44
CA LEU A 10 0.23 -8.63 2.82
C LEU A 10 1.33 -9.70 2.86
N VAL A 11 2.23 -9.53 3.83
CA VAL A 11 3.31 -10.47 4.16
C VAL A 11 3.24 -10.82 5.63
N PHE A 12 3.53 -12.08 5.96
CA PHE A 12 3.60 -12.56 7.33
C PHE A 12 5.05 -12.74 7.73
N SER A 13 5.35 -12.52 9.00
CA SER A 13 6.67 -12.76 9.59
C SER A 13 6.52 -13.42 10.95
N ASP A 14 7.51 -14.23 11.32
CA ASP A 14 7.60 -14.81 12.67
C ASP A 14 8.20 -13.82 13.67
N GLU A 15 8.42 -14.24 14.92
CA GLU A 15 9.02 -13.38 15.95
C GLU A 15 10.48 -12.94 15.66
N ASN A 16 11.12 -13.49 14.63
CA ASN A 16 12.48 -13.16 14.21
C ASN A 16 12.50 -12.39 12.87
N ASP A 17 11.37 -11.79 12.47
CA ASP A 17 11.18 -11.05 11.21
C ASP A 17 11.42 -11.92 9.95
N VAL A 18 11.34 -13.26 10.07
CA VAL A 18 11.49 -14.15 8.92
C VAL A 18 10.18 -14.17 8.15
N ILE A 19 10.20 -13.59 6.95
CA ILE A 19 9.03 -13.55 6.08
C ILE A 19 8.69 -14.96 5.59
N TYR A 20 7.43 -15.33 5.71
CA TYR A 20 6.89 -16.56 5.14
C TYR A 20 5.58 -16.31 4.40
N LYS A 21 5.18 -17.29 3.59
CA LYS A 21 3.98 -17.23 2.77
C LYS A 21 2.93 -18.19 3.32
N ASP A 22 1.76 -17.66 3.64
CA ASP A 22 0.60 -18.41 4.09
C ASP A 22 -0.68 -17.85 3.44
N ASP A 23 -0.94 -18.29 2.21
CA ASP A 23 -2.12 -17.84 1.45
C ASP A 23 -3.42 -18.43 2.00
N GLU A 24 -3.37 -19.60 2.66
CA GLU A 24 -4.56 -20.27 3.20
C GLU A 24 -5.12 -19.44 4.36
N TYR A 25 -4.28 -19.16 5.36
CA TYR A 25 -4.65 -18.32 6.50
C TYR A 25 -5.06 -16.90 6.07
N LYS A 26 -4.31 -16.31 5.14
CA LYS A 26 -4.62 -14.98 4.57
C LYS A 26 -6.02 -14.91 3.99
N ASN A 27 -6.40 -15.91 3.20
CA ASN A 27 -7.70 -15.94 2.55
C ASN A 27 -8.83 -16.36 3.50
N GLU A 28 -8.56 -17.21 4.48
CA GLU A 28 -9.51 -17.57 5.54
C GLU A 28 -9.93 -16.33 6.34
N HIS A 29 -8.98 -15.44 6.64
CA HIS A 29 -9.20 -14.21 7.40
C HIS A 29 -9.37 -12.96 6.53
N LYS A 30 -9.72 -13.13 5.25
CA LYS A 30 -9.79 -12.02 4.29
C LYS A 30 -10.65 -10.85 4.77
N ASP A 31 -11.86 -11.12 5.24
CA ASP A 31 -12.80 -10.07 5.65
C ASP A 31 -12.23 -9.23 6.81
N TYR A 32 -11.57 -9.88 7.77
CA TYR A 32 -10.89 -9.21 8.88
C TYR A 32 -9.79 -8.26 8.38
N TYR A 33 -8.91 -8.74 7.49
CA TYR A 33 -7.86 -7.89 6.95
C TYR A 33 -8.39 -6.74 6.09
N MET A 34 -9.45 -6.97 5.32
CA MET A 34 -10.08 -5.91 4.53
C MET A 34 -10.64 -4.81 5.44
N GLU A 35 -11.28 -5.16 6.56
CA GLU A 35 -11.79 -4.19 7.53
C GLU A 35 -10.65 -3.36 8.17
N GLU A 36 -9.60 -4.02 8.66
CA GLU A 36 -8.42 -3.33 9.25
C GLU A 36 -7.76 -2.37 8.26
N ILE A 37 -7.54 -2.81 7.00
CA ILE A 37 -6.95 -1.96 5.96
C ILE A 37 -7.84 -0.73 5.68
N ILE A 38 -9.17 -0.90 5.67
CA ILE A 38 -10.12 0.21 5.50
C ILE A 38 -10.03 1.20 6.67
N GLU A 39 -9.91 0.70 7.90
CA GLU A 39 -9.75 1.55 9.09
C GLU A 39 -8.45 2.35 9.06
N ASP A 40 -7.34 1.71 8.69
CA ASP A 40 -6.06 2.37 8.48
C ASP A 40 -6.15 3.45 7.40
N GLN A 41 -6.74 3.14 6.24
CA GLN A 41 -6.94 4.12 5.17
C GLN A 41 -7.75 5.34 5.64
N LYS A 42 -8.81 5.14 6.43
CA LYS A 42 -9.60 6.24 7.02
C LYS A 42 -8.76 7.05 7.99
N TRP A 43 -7.99 6.38 8.86
CA TRP A 43 -7.15 7.03 9.84
C TRP A 43 -6.08 7.89 9.18
N TYR A 44 -5.27 7.32 8.28
CA TYR A 44 -4.26 8.06 7.52
C TYR A 44 -4.88 9.13 6.62
N GLY A 45 -6.01 8.83 5.98
CA GLY A 45 -6.76 9.80 5.18
C GLY A 45 -7.17 11.03 5.98
N SER A 46 -7.53 10.87 7.26
CA SER A 46 -7.87 11.99 8.14
C SER A 46 -6.65 12.87 8.47
N ILE A 47 -5.47 12.27 8.65
CA ILE A 47 -4.22 12.99 8.92
C ILE A 47 -3.77 13.76 7.68
N TYR A 48 -3.87 13.14 6.51
CA TYR A 48 -3.38 13.69 5.25
C TYR A 48 -4.43 14.46 4.45
N ALA A 49 -5.65 14.66 4.97
CA ALA A 49 -6.74 15.37 4.29
C ALA A 49 -6.37 16.79 3.81
N GLY A 50 -5.37 17.42 4.42
CA GLY A 50 -4.86 18.74 4.03
C GLY A 50 -3.82 18.75 2.91
N PHE A 51 -3.32 17.59 2.46
CA PHE A 51 -2.29 17.51 1.41
C PHE A 51 -2.94 17.38 0.03
N CYS A 52 -2.79 18.41 -0.81
CA CYS A 52 -3.42 18.49 -2.12
C CYS A 52 -2.83 17.55 -3.20
N ARG A 53 -1.88 16.66 -2.86
CA ARG A 53 -1.16 15.84 -3.82
C ARG A 53 -1.08 14.39 -3.36
N ALA A 54 -2.22 13.70 -3.42
CA ALA A 54 -2.26 12.26 -3.28
C ALA A 54 -1.68 11.60 -4.53
N PHE A 55 -1.00 10.47 -4.34
CA PHE A 55 -0.51 9.61 -5.42
C PHE A 55 -1.11 8.22 -5.22
N ASP A 56 -1.70 7.66 -6.28
CA ASP A 56 -2.20 6.31 -6.25
C ASP A 56 -1.23 5.34 -6.91
N MET A 57 -0.74 4.39 -6.11
CA MET A 57 0.18 3.34 -6.57
C MET A 57 -0.50 2.36 -7.52
N ASN A 58 -1.82 2.20 -7.46
CA ASN A 58 -2.59 1.34 -8.39
C ASN A 58 -2.03 -0.11 -8.52
N GLY A 59 -1.44 -0.65 -7.45
CA GLY A 59 -0.83 -1.98 -7.45
C GLY A 59 0.47 -2.10 -8.26
N ASP A 60 1.03 -0.98 -8.73
CA ASP A 60 2.30 -0.96 -9.45
C ASP A 60 3.46 -1.49 -8.60
N SER A 61 4.48 -2.04 -9.25
CA SER A 61 5.75 -2.34 -8.58
C SER A 61 6.40 -1.06 -8.00
N PRO A 62 7.33 -1.20 -7.04
CA PRO A 62 8.08 -0.05 -6.52
C PRO A 62 8.76 0.77 -7.63
N GLU A 63 9.33 0.12 -8.64
CA GLU A 63 10.02 0.75 -9.76
C GLU A 63 9.07 1.53 -10.68
N GLU A 64 7.90 0.97 -10.97
CA GLU A 64 6.85 1.61 -11.76
C GLU A 64 6.25 2.81 -11.01
N SER A 65 5.91 2.62 -9.73
CA SER A 65 5.44 3.69 -8.85
C SER A 65 6.43 4.85 -8.79
N ALA A 66 7.73 4.55 -8.61
CA ALA A 66 8.77 5.57 -8.56
C ALA A 66 8.88 6.35 -9.89
N SER A 67 8.82 5.63 -11.02
CA SER A 67 8.87 6.24 -12.35
C SER A 67 7.68 7.17 -12.60
N ARG A 68 6.47 6.75 -12.19
CA ARG A 68 5.26 7.56 -12.26
C ARG A 68 5.31 8.79 -11.37
N ILE A 69 5.77 8.66 -10.12
CA ILE A 69 5.94 9.80 -9.21
C ILE A 69 6.86 10.86 -9.84
N ILE A 70 7.99 10.43 -10.43
CA ILE A 70 8.93 11.36 -11.09
C ILE A 70 8.24 12.11 -12.24
N SER A 71 7.47 11.39 -13.06
CA SER A 71 6.75 11.96 -14.20
C SER A 71 5.59 12.87 -13.77
N GLU A 72 4.69 12.39 -12.91
CA GLU A 72 3.47 13.09 -12.48
C GLU A 72 3.79 14.37 -11.70
N PHE A 73 4.82 14.34 -10.85
CA PHE A 73 5.23 15.49 -10.05
C PHE A 73 6.35 16.33 -10.68
N ASN A 74 6.78 16.00 -11.91
CA ASN A 74 7.86 16.69 -12.64
C ASN A 74 9.14 16.84 -11.81
N LEU A 75 9.55 15.76 -11.13
CA LEU A 75 10.70 15.75 -10.21
C LEU A 75 12.05 15.66 -10.95
N THR A 76 12.05 15.77 -12.28
CA THR A 76 13.30 15.85 -13.04
C THR A 76 14.09 17.06 -12.57
N ALA A 77 15.26 16.80 -11.97
CA ALA A 77 16.19 17.84 -11.60
C ALA A 77 16.45 18.74 -12.82
N LYS A 78 16.15 20.04 -12.72
CA LYS A 78 16.82 21.02 -13.56
C LYS A 78 18.31 20.90 -13.23
N ARG A 79 19.07 20.23 -14.10
CA ARG A 79 20.52 20.35 -14.14
C ARG A 79 20.89 21.72 -14.68
#